data_AF-A0A956DAC6-F1
#
_entry.id   AF-A0A956DAC6-F1
#
_cell.length_a   1.000
_cell.length_b   1.000
_cell.length_c   1.000
_cell.angle_alpha   90.00
_cell.angle_beta   90.00
_cell.angle_gamma   90.00
#
_symmetry.space_group_name_H-M   'P 1'
#
loop_
_entity.id
_entity.type
_entity.pdbx_description
1 polymer ?
#
loop_
_entity_poly.entity_id
_entity_poly.type
_entity_poly.pdbx_seq_one_letter_code
_entity_poly.pdbx_strand_id
1 'polypeptide(L)'
;PSLEELAWRNVVEGCVVETFAAREAALQAKRAPDPTLRAVMAPLAAEEATHATLAADLDAWLAPRLSRAARQEKESRRVQAVATLRTELATREVPPGLGLLRSHEVDAALRAWGVGGHASTVG
;
A
#
# COMPACT_ATOMS: atom_id res chain seq x y z
N PRO A 1 -19.34 7.30 -10.50
CA PRO A 1 -18.88 7.59 -9.13
C PRO A 1 -18.62 9.10 -8.99
N SER A 2 -18.84 9.67 -7.80
CA SER A 2 -18.42 11.04 -7.50
C SER A 2 -16.88 11.13 -7.37
N LEU A 3 -16.32 12.35 -7.39
CA LEU A 3 -14.90 12.55 -7.13
C LEU A 3 -14.49 12.10 -5.72
N GLU A 4 -15.39 12.22 -4.76
CA GLU A 4 -15.16 11.81 -3.38
C GLU A 4 -15.12 10.29 -3.27
N GLU A 5 -16.08 9.59 -3.88
CA GLU A 5 -16.10 8.11 -3.93
C GLU A 5 -14.85 7.56 -4.61
N LEU A 6 -14.41 8.19 -5.71
CA LEU A 6 -13.18 7.81 -6.40
C LEU A 6 -11.95 8.00 -5.49
N ALA A 7 -11.86 9.13 -4.77
CA ALA A 7 -10.76 9.38 -3.84
C ALA A 7 -10.73 8.41 -2.65
N TRP A 8 -11.90 8.08 -2.09
CA TRP A 8 -12.01 7.14 -0.98
C TRP A 8 -11.65 5.72 -1.38
N ARG A 9 -12.04 5.28 -2.58
CA ARG A 9 -11.61 3.98 -3.09
C ARG A 9 -10.13 3.97 -3.44
N ASN A 10 -9.64 5.00 -4.13
CA ASN A 10 -8.24 5.11 -4.52
C ASN A 10 -7.30 5.07 -3.30
N VAL A 11 -7.63 5.78 -2.22
CA VAL A 11 -6.75 5.80 -1.02
C VAL A 11 -6.71 4.45 -0.29
N VAL A 12 -7.75 3.62 -0.42
CA VAL A 12 -7.80 2.30 0.24
C VAL A 12 -7.25 1.22 -0.69
N GLU A 13 -7.90 1.00 -1.83
CA GLU A 13 -7.56 -0.04 -2.80
C GLU A 13 -6.23 0.31 -3.48
N GLY A 14 -6.19 1.40 -4.26
CA GLY A 14 -5.03 1.74 -5.06
C GLY A 14 -3.78 2.09 -4.25
N CYS A 15 -3.95 2.78 -3.12
CA CYS A 15 -2.83 3.36 -2.39
C CYS A 15 -2.33 2.43 -1.28
N VAL A 16 -3.21 2.01 -0.37
CA VAL A 16 -2.81 1.18 0.77
C VAL A 16 -2.63 -0.28 0.33
N VAL A 17 -3.62 -0.87 -0.35
CA VAL A 17 -3.57 -2.28 -0.71
C VAL A 17 -2.48 -2.56 -1.76
N GLU A 18 -2.42 -1.80 -2.86
CA GLU A 18 -1.41 -2.08 -3.90
C GLU A 18 0.03 -1.85 -3.42
N THR A 19 0.27 -0.80 -2.60
CA THR A 19 1.61 -0.58 -2.04
C THR A 19 2.02 -1.74 -1.13
N PHE A 20 1.09 -2.22 -0.30
CA PHE A 20 1.35 -3.37 0.54
C PHE A 20 1.60 -4.63 -0.29
N ALA A 21 0.75 -4.92 -1.28
CA ALA A 21 0.85 -6.07 -2.16
C ALA A 21 2.18 -6.09 -2.92
N ALA A 22 2.57 -4.95 -3.51
CA ALA A 22 3.86 -4.79 -4.20
C ALA A 22 5.04 -5.14 -3.28
N ARG A 23 5.01 -4.66 -2.02
CA ARG A 23 6.08 -4.93 -1.07
C ARG A 23 6.07 -6.38 -0.59
N GLU A 24 4.91 -6.95 -0.31
CA GLU A 24 4.78 -8.33 0.10
C GLU A 24 5.32 -9.25 -1.00
N ALA A 25 4.83 -9.10 -2.23
CA ALA A 25 5.29 -9.86 -3.39
C ALA A 25 6.81 -9.69 -3.62
N ALA A 26 7.36 -8.48 -3.48
CA ALA A 26 8.80 -8.26 -3.61
C ALA A 26 9.63 -8.99 -2.54
N LEU A 27 9.08 -9.17 -1.33
CA LEU A 27 9.72 -9.93 -0.27
C LEU A 27 9.59 -11.43 -0.49
N GLN A 28 8.42 -11.90 -0.94
CA GLN A 28 8.22 -13.30 -1.29
C GLN A 28 9.13 -13.71 -2.45
N ALA A 29 9.27 -12.87 -3.47
CA ALA A 29 10.19 -13.06 -4.60
C ALA A 29 11.64 -13.26 -4.17
N LYS A 30 12.03 -12.71 -3.00
CA LYS A 30 13.40 -12.82 -2.45
C LYS A 30 13.56 -13.94 -1.43
N ARG A 31 12.53 -14.19 -0.62
CA ARG A 31 12.66 -14.95 0.63
C ARG A 31 11.86 -16.25 0.65
N ALA A 32 10.90 -16.45 -0.26
CA ALA A 32 10.13 -17.70 -0.29
C ALA A 32 11.09 -18.89 -0.52
N PRO A 33 11.02 -19.97 0.28
CA PRO A 33 11.84 -21.16 0.08
C PRO A 33 11.57 -21.83 -1.26
N ASP A 34 10.31 -21.84 -1.71
CA ASP A 34 9.93 -22.40 -3.01
C ASP A 34 10.40 -21.51 -4.18
N PRO A 35 11.30 -21.98 -5.06
CA PRO A 35 11.74 -21.23 -6.23
C PRO A 35 10.62 -20.90 -7.21
N THR A 36 9.58 -21.74 -7.30
CA THR A 36 8.41 -21.50 -8.17
C THR A 36 7.63 -20.30 -7.67
N LEU A 37 7.39 -20.23 -6.36
CA LEU A 37 6.74 -19.08 -5.73
C LEU A 37 7.56 -17.81 -5.94
N ARG A 38 8.90 -17.86 -5.80
CA ARG A 38 9.74 -16.69 -6.08
C ARG A 38 9.60 -16.18 -7.51
N ALA A 39 9.57 -17.10 -8.48
CA ALA A 39 9.43 -16.77 -9.89
C ALA A 39 8.08 -16.13 -10.23
N VAL A 40 7.00 -16.55 -9.57
CA VAL A 40 5.65 -15.97 -9.72
C VAL A 40 5.53 -14.60 -9.04
N MET A 41 6.14 -14.43 -7.87
CA MET A 41 6.01 -13.20 -7.08
C MET A 41 6.81 -12.02 -7.65
N ALA A 42 7.89 -12.27 -8.39
CA ALA A 42 8.69 -11.22 -9.00
C ALA A 42 7.92 -10.33 -10.01
N PRO A 43 7.22 -10.88 -11.02
CA PRO A 43 6.40 -10.06 -11.94
C PRO A 43 5.20 -9.43 -11.24
N LEU A 44 4.53 -10.13 -10.32
CA LEU A 44 3.42 -9.55 -9.54
C LEU A 44 3.87 -8.31 -8.75
N ALA A 45 5.04 -8.37 -8.11
CA ALA A 45 5.59 -7.21 -7.41
C ALA A 45 5.76 -5.97 -8.31
N ALA A 46 6.11 -6.17 -9.59
CA ALA A 46 6.26 -5.08 -10.55
C ALA A 46 4.90 -4.55 -11.04
N GLU A 47 3.92 -5.42 -11.24
CA GLU A 47 2.55 -5.04 -11.60
C GLU A 47 1.92 -4.21 -10.48
N GLU A 48 1.95 -4.68 -9.23
CA GLU A 48 1.36 -3.93 -8.12
C GLU A 48 2.12 -2.63 -7.80
N ALA A 49 3.44 -2.58 -8.05
CA ALA A 49 4.18 -1.32 -7.95
C ALA A 49 3.72 -0.29 -9.00
N THR A 50 3.33 -0.76 -10.19
CA THR A 50 2.76 0.10 -11.24
C THR A 50 1.38 0.60 -10.82
N HIS A 51 0.54 -0.26 -10.24
CA HIS A 51 -0.76 0.14 -9.69
C HIS A 51 -0.63 1.16 -8.56
N ALA A 52 0.28 0.91 -7.61
CA ALA A 52 0.56 1.83 -6.50
C ALA A 52 1.05 3.21 -7.00
N THR A 53 1.89 3.24 -8.04
CA THR A 53 2.37 4.48 -8.66
C THR A 53 1.21 5.25 -9.30
N LEU A 54 0.38 4.56 -10.10
CA LEU A 54 -0.81 5.17 -10.70
C LEU A 54 -1.78 5.72 -9.65
N ALA A 55 -1.98 4.98 -8.56
CA ALA A 55 -2.87 5.40 -7.49
C ALA A 55 -2.33 6.64 -6.74
N ALA A 56 -1.01 6.75 -6.56
CA ALA A 56 -0.37 7.94 -6.00
C ALA A 56 -0.54 9.16 -6.91
N ASP A 57 -0.34 9.01 -8.22
CA ASP A 57 -0.56 10.08 -9.20
C ASP A 57 -2.03 10.53 -9.22
N LEU A 58 -2.96 9.57 -9.15
CA LEU A 58 -4.40 9.84 -9.07
C LEU A 58 -4.75 10.55 -7.76
N ASP A 59 -4.17 10.16 -6.63
CA ASP A 59 -4.42 10.80 -5.34
C ASP A 59 -3.96 12.27 -5.34
N ALA A 60 -2.77 12.53 -5.91
CA ALA A 60 -2.24 13.88 -6.09
C ALA A 60 -3.13 14.73 -7.01
N TRP A 61 -3.66 14.14 -8.08
CA TRP A 61 -4.60 14.81 -8.97
C TRP A 61 -5.95 15.09 -8.30
N LEU A 62 -6.46 14.18 -7.47
CA LEU A 62 -7.73 14.35 -6.76
C LEU A 62 -7.62 15.40 -5.63
N ALA A 63 -6.51 15.45 -4.91
CA ALA A 63 -6.33 16.29 -3.72
C ALA A 63 -6.78 17.76 -3.84
N PRO A 64 -6.40 18.53 -4.89
CA PRO A 64 -6.84 19.92 -5.04
C PRO A 64 -8.31 20.07 -5.45
N ARG A 65 -8.97 18.99 -5.89
CA ARG A 65 -10.38 18.98 -6.35
C ARG A 65 -11.35 18.63 -5.23
N LEU A 66 -10.84 18.24 -4.06
CA LEU A 66 -11.64 17.81 -2.92
C LEU A 66 -11.85 18.95 -1.91
N SER A 67 -13.07 19.00 -1.36
CA SER A 67 -13.37 19.84 -0.20
C SER A 67 -12.48 19.46 0.99
N ARG A 68 -12.35 20.36 1.97
CA ARG A 68 -11.60 20.06 3.20
C ARG A 68 -12.19 18.86 3.94
N ALA A 69 -13.52 18.76 3.99
CA ALA A 69 -14.21 17.64 4.64
C ALA A 69 -13.93 16.31 3.90
N ALA A 70 -13.99 16.31 2.56
CA ALA A 70 -13.68 15.12 1.78
C ALA A 70 -12.22 14.66 1.94
N ARG A 71 -11.26 15.60 2.06
CA ARG A 71 -9.86 15.29 2.37
C ARG A 71 -9.68 14.67 3.76
N GLN A 72 -10.41 15.17 4.77
CA GLN A 72 -10.39 14.60 6.12
C GLN A 72 -10.97 13.19 6.16
N GLU A 73 -12.08 12.96 5.45
CA GLU A 73 -12.68 11.64 5.33
C GLU A 73 -11.76 10.65 4.60
N LYS A 74 -11.12 11.09 3.51
CA LYS A 74 -10.11 10.30 2.79
C LYS A 74 -8.98 9.86 3.73
N GLU A 75 -8.48 10.78 4.57
CA GLU A 75 -7.43 10.47 5.53
C GLU A 75 -7.90 9.50 6.62
N SER A 76 -9.12 9.67 7.14
CA SER A 76 -9.73 8.73 8.08
C SER A 76 -9.78 7.30 7.52
N ARG A 77 -10.20 7.17 6.25
CA ARG A 77 -10.24 5.88 5.54
C ARG A 77 -8.87 5.28 5.34
N ARG A 78 -7.85 6.10 5.03
CA ARG A 78 -6.46 5.65 4.94
C ARG A 78 -6.01 5.04 6.28
N VAL A 79 -6.21 5.77 7.37
CA VAL A 79 -5.85 5.32 8.73
C VAL A 79 -6.57 4.01 9.06
N GLN A 80 -7.86 3.93 8.77
CA GLN A 80 -8.65 2.72 8.99
C GLN A 80 -8.15 1.54 8.16
N ALA A 81 -7.84 1.73 6.87
CA ALA A 81 -7.32 0.68 6.00
C ALA A 81 -5.98 0.13 6.51
N VAL A 82 -5.07 1.01 6.96
CA VAL A 82 -3.81 0.58 7.57
C VAL A 82 -4.04 -0.18 8.87
N ALA A 83 -4.98 0.26 9.71
CA ALA A 83 -5.32 -0.43 10.96
C ALA A 83 -5.94 -1.82 10.70
N THR A 84 -6.81 -1.93 9.70
CA THR A 84 -7.37 -3.20 9.22
C THR A 84 -6.25 -4.12 8.77
N LEU A 85 -5.36 -3.66 7.88
CA LEU A 85 -4.24 -4.44 7.39
C LEU A 85 -3.33 -4.93 8.53
N ARG A 86 -3.02 -4.09 9.51
CA ARG A 86 -2.24 -4.50 10.70
C ARG A 86 -2.94 -5.61 11.47
N THR A 87 -4.25 -5.50 11.66
CA THR A 87 -5.07 -6.51 12.36
C THR A 87 -5.06 -7.83 11.60
N GLU A 88 -5.32 -7.79 10.29
CA GLU A 88 -5.31 -8.97 9.43
C GLU A 88 -3.96 -9.68 9.46
N LEU A 89 -2.85 -8.94 9.38
CA LEU A 89 -1.52 -9.55 9.47
C LEU A 89 -1.15 -10.05 10.86
N ALA A 90 -1.80 -9.55 11.91
CA ALA A 90 -1.59 -10.03 13.28
C ALA A 90 -2.36 -11.32 13.56
N THR A 91 -3.51 -11.52 12.92
CA THR A 91 -4.37 -12.69 13.12
C THR A 91 -4.22 -13.75 12.03
N ARG A 92 -3.59 -13.44 10.90
CA ARG A 92 -3.42 -14.43 9.83
C ARG A 92 -2.56 -15.60 10.29
N GLU A 93 -3.01 -16.79 9.94
CA GLU A 93 -2.14 -17.95 9.91
C GLU A 93 -1.15 -17.77 8.75
N VAL A 94 0.14 -17.97 9.03
CA VAL A 94 1.19 -17.88 8.02
C VAL A 94 1.67 -19.29 7.72
N PRO A 95 1.22 -19.90 6.61
CA PRO A 95 1.78 -21.16 6.17
C PRO A 95 3.30 -21.06 6.09
N PRO A 96 4.04 -22.02 6.64
CA PRO A 96 5.49 -22.04 6.50
C PRO A 96 5.85 -22.04 5.02
N GLY A 97 6.85 -21.23 4.65
CA GLY A 97 7.38 -21.20 3.28
C GLY A 97 6.77 -20.14 2.35
N LEU A 98 5.85 -19.28 2.80
CA LEU A 98 5.34 -18.22 1.93
C LEU A 98 6.18 -16.93 1.94
N GLY A 99 7.11 -16.74 2.89
CA GLY A 99 8.00 -15.56 2.90
C GLY A 99 7.28 -14.22 3.13
N LEU A 100 6.14 -14.24 3.84
CA LEU A 100 5.20 -13.13 3.95
C LEU A 100 5.56 -12.05 5.00
N LEU A 101 4.98 -10.85 4.86
CA LEU A 101 5.19 -9.66 5.73
C LEU A 101 4.51 -9.76 7.11
N ARG A 102 5.20 -9.48 8.20
CA ARG A 102 4.58 -9.45 9.55
C ARG A 102 3.84 -8.14 9.80
N SER A 103 2.91 -8.14 10.76
CA SER A 103 2.12 -6.95 11.13
C SER A 103 2.97 -5.71 11.43
N HIS A 104 4.12 -5.87 12.12
CA HIS A 104 5.04 -4.76 12.41
C HIS A 104 5.77 -4.18 11.18
N GLU A 105 5.71 -4.86 10.03
CA GLU A 105 6.37 -4.45 8.79
C GLU A 105 5.43 -3.63 7.87
N VAL A 106 4.13 -3.48 8.22
CA VAL A 106 3.14 -2.73 7.43
C VAL A 106 3.57 -1.30 7.18
N ASP A 107 3.96 -0.58 8.23
CA ASP A 107 4.35 0.83 8.08
C ASP A 107 5.61 0.97 7.24
N ALA A 108 6.51 -0.03 7.29
CA ALA A 108 7.68 -0.07 6.44
C ALA A 108 7.34 -0.29 4.98
N ALA A 109 6.35 -1.14 4.71
CA ALA A 109 5.86 -1.38 3.37
C ALA A 109 5.20 -0.14 2.77
N LEU A 110 4.38 0.56 3.56
CA LEU A 110 3.61 1.72 3.12
C LEU A 110 4.43 3.02 3.02
N ARG A 111 5.62 3.08 3.63
CA ARG A 111 6.53 4.25 3.52
C ARG A 111 6.98 4.57 2.09
N ALA A 112 6.87 3.62 1.16
CA ALA A 112 7.16 3.84 -0.25
C ALA A 112 6.11 4.75 -0.95
N TRP A 113 4.91 4.91 -0.37
CA TRP A 113 3.79 5.69 -0.90
C TRP A 113 3.93 7.21 -0.65
N GLY A 114 5.15 7.73 -0.63
CA GLY A 114 5.44 9.12 -0.24
C GLY A 114 4.74 10.17 -1.10
N VAL A 115 3.70 10.82 -0.55
CA VAL A 115 3.28 12.16 -0.99
C VAL A 115 3.09 13.06 0.24
N GLY A 116 4.17 13.80 0.59
CA GLY A 116 4.11 14.98 1.45
C GLY A 116 4.75 14.90 2.83
N GLY A 117 6.08 14.85 2.90
CA GLY A 117 6.85 15.30 4.05
C GLY A 117 8.06 16.09 3.57
N HIS A 118 7.95 17.43 3.53
CA HIS A 118 9.14 18.27 3.49
C HIS A 118 9.92 18.01 4.78
N ALA A 119 11.04 17.31 4.67
CA ALA A 119 12.14 17.44 5.61
C ALA A 119 13.34 17.95 4.82
N SER A 120 13.45 19.28 4.76
CA SER A 120 14.74 19.93 4.65
C SER A 120 15.60 19.47 5.83
N THR A 121 16.77 18.95 5.54
CA THR A 121 18.02 18.99 6.34
C THR A 121 19.05 18.41 5.38
N VAL A 122 19.88 19.20 4.69
CA VAL A 122 21.10 19.85 5.21
C VAL A 122 21.76 18.99 6.29
N GLY A 123 22.89 18.38 5.91
CA GLY A 123 23.74 17.52 6.72
C GLY A 123 24.56 16.61 5.82
#